data_AF-A0A0G1YAT3-F1
#
_entry.id   AF-A0A0G1YAT3-F1
#
_cell.length_a   1.000
_cell.length_b   1.000
_cell.length_c   1.000
_cell.angle_alpha   90.00
_cell.angle_beta   90.00
_cell.angle_gamma   90.00
#
_symmetry.space_group_name_H-M   'P 1'
#
loop_
_entity.id
_entity.type
_entity.pdbx_description
1 polymer ?
#
loop_
_entity_poly.entity_id
_entity_poly.type
_entity_poly.pdbx_seq_one_letter_code
_entity_poly.pdbx_strand_id
1 'polypeptide(L)'
;MRRFLVIAVFPALLFAGCREQTAPSDASESESSSGAQFSSESERIIRETNNVSYSGTVRPLGISIYMEGTHKLSLPDGRFILLESETADLNGYVGESVVVVGAIRPTIESDAMIMRVDSVSLQGNESVSLEEEVGTASSTVLSDSNPPNEAGVSSSQKETLPSSPAANQISSSTSTSAKASARSPSPAFLERQKDMAKEEFSAENWTQEYCSSHIGFCVSVHRNWWFTSFGATSTHYWHLEMNSAPFELLHEGPVEVNLDGESLQALGVADGTIREEGEEVIGFRSWTNGRHFEVRAHTSLKQAVEYITQNLHPAG
;
A
#
# COMPACT_ATOMS: atom_id res chain seq x y z
N MET A 1 30.23 33.14 44.04
CA MET A 1 30.38 34.51 43.47
C MET A 1 30.54 34.33 41.96
N ARG A 2 29.82 34.90 41.01
CA ARG A 2 28.75 35.90 40.92
C ARG A 2 27.70 35.34 39.94
N ARG A 3 26.41 35.53 40.23
CA ARG A 3 25.28 35.21 39.33
C ARG A 3 25.01 36.44 38.47
N PHE A 4 24.99 36.29 37.15
CA PHE A 4 24.49 37.32 36.24
C PHE A 4 23.00 37.06 35.98
N LEU A 5 22.18 37.98 36.47
CA LEU A 5 20.74 38.05 36.26
C LEU A 5 20.52 38.98 35.05
N VAL A 6 20.11 38.43 33.90
CA VAL A 6 19.71 39.21 32.73
C VAL A 6 18.18 39.25 32.71
N ILE A 7 17.63 40.41 33.07
CA ILE A 7 16.20 40.71 32.96
C ILE A 7 15.96 41.20 31.52
N ALA A 8 15.30 40.38 30.71
CA ALA A 8 14.79 40.81 29.41
C ALA A 8 13.34 41.28 29.58
N VAL A 9 13.15 42.60 29.47
CA VAL A 9 11.85 43.27 29.40
C VAL A 9 11.35 43.15 27.97
N PHE A 10 10.26 42.41 27.74
CA PHE A 10 9.56 42.38 26.45
C PHE A 10 8.39 43.38 26.47
N PRO A 11 8.27 44.27 25.47
CA PRO A 11 7.20 45.25 25.39
C PRO A 11 5.89 44.60 24.92
N ALA A 12 4.80 44.91 25.63
CA ALA A 12 3.44 44.58 25.24
C ALA A 12 3.04 45.39 24.00
N LEU A 13 2.85 44.70 22.87
CA LEU A 13 2.28 45.27 21.64
C LEU A 13 0.75 45.12 21.69
N LEU A 14 0.09 46.23 22.00
CA LEU A 14 -1.36 46.42 21.88
C LEU A 14 -1.70 46.58 20.39
N PHE A 15 -2.37 45.60 19.78
CA PHE A 15 -3.02 45.79 18.48
C PHE A 15 -4.45 46.30 18.70
N ALA A 16 -4.65 47.57 18.33
CA ALA A 16 -5.92 48.24 18.21
C ALA A 16 -6.71 47.69 17.01
N GLY A 17 -8.00 47.42 17.21
CA GLY A 17 -8.91 46.97 16.17
C GLY A 17 -9.36 48.10 15.24
N CYS A 18 -9.38 47.81 13.94
CA CYS A 18 -10.15 48.57 12.96
C CYS A 18 -11.46 47.82 12.67
N ARG A 19 -12.56 48.51 12.97
CA ARG A 19 -13.94 48.08 12.75
C ARG A 19 -14.40 48.77 11.48
N GLU A 20 -14.49 48.03 10.37
CA GLU A 20 -15.06 48.56 9.12
C GLU A 20 -16.60 48.48 9.22
N GLN A 21 -17.21 49.64 9.24
CA GLN A 21 -18.66 49.85 9.34
C GLN A 21 -19.19 50.10 7.93
N THR A 22 -19.91 49.14 7.36
CA THR A 22 -20.67 49.34 6.11
C THR A 22 -22.16 49.42 6.43
N ALA A 23 -22.76 50.52 6.00
CA ALA A 23 -24.14 50.94 6.23
C ALA A 23 -25.14 50.17 5.33
N PRO A 24 -26.44 50.21 5.66
CA PRO A 24 -27.48 49.45 4.98
C PRO A 24 -27.94 50.18 3.71
N SER A 25 -28.25 49.43 2.66
CA SER A 25 -29.03 49.91 1.51
C SER A 25 -30.29 49.08 1.40
N ASP A 26 -31.39 49.74 1.72
CA ASP A 26 -32.77 49.32 1.48
C ASP A 26 -33.12 49.40 -0.02
N ALA A 27 -34.16 48.62 -0.35
CA ALA A 27 -34.98 48.63 -1.57
C ALA A 27 -34.42 47.86 -2.78
N SER A 28 -35.00 46.69 -3.08
CA SER A 28 -36.27 46.62 -3.81
C SER A 28 -36.71 45.17 -4.06
N GLU A 29 -38.02 44.98 -3.95
CA GLU A 29 -38.77 43.76 -4.28
C GLU A 29 -38.47 43.24 -5.70
N SER A 30 -38.33 41.93 -5.83
CA SER A 30 -38.91 41.19 -6.95
C SER A 30 -39.03 39.72 -6.56
N GLU A 31 -40.27 39.29 -6.36
CA GLU A 31 -40.66 37.89 -6.38
C GLU A 31 -40.21 37.28 -7.71
N SER A 32 -39.38 36.24 -7.65
CA SER A 32 -39.24 35.31 -8.76
C SER A 32 -39.01 33.92 -8.22
N SER A 33 -40.09 33.14 -8.26
CA SER A 33 -40.15 31.70 -8.05
C SER A 33 -39.25 30.99 -9.07
N SER A 34 -37.98 30.86 -8.74
CA SER A 34 -37.08 29.92 -9.39
C SER A 34 -36.96 28.71 -8.46
N GLY A 35 -37.66 27.64 -8.84
CA GLY A 35 -37.53 26.35 -8.19
C GLY A 35 -36.06 26.01 -8.08
N ALA A 36 -35.65 25.54 -6.90
CA ALA A 36 -34.35 24.94 -6.69
C ALA A 36 -34.23 23.74 -7.64
N GLN A 37 -33.73 24.00 -8.85
CA GLN A 37 -33.01 23.00 -9.62
C GLN A 37 -31.83 22.65 -8.73
N PHE A 38 -31.96 21.52 -8.03
CA PHE A 38 -30.81 20.73 -7.64
C PHE A 38 -29.93 20.67 -8.89
N SER A 39 -28.88 21.49 -8.88
CA SER A 39 -27.77 21.38 -9.79
C SER A 39 -27.25 19.98 -9.55
N SER A 40 -27.65 19.07 -10.44
CA SER A 40 -27.18 17.69 -10.48
C SER A 40 -25.68 17.75 -10.32
N GLU A 41 -25.27 17.32 -9.13
CA GLU A 41 -23.95 16.84 -8.80
C GLU A 41 -23.34 16.27 -10.07
N SER A 42 -22.27 16.90 -10.51
CA SER A 42 -21.67 16.66 -11.81
C SER A 42 -21.30 15.19 -11.87
N GLU A 43 -22.17 14.39 -12.49
CA GLU A 43 -21.93 13.02 -12.88
C GLU A 43 -20.68 13.11 -13.75
N ARG A 44 -19.52 12.93 -13.11
CA ARG A 44 -18.24 12.96 -13.80
C ARG A 44 -18.39 11.87 -14.83
N ILE A 45 -18.48 12.25 -16.10
CA ILE A 45 -18.59 11.30 -17.20
C ILE A 45 -17.30 10.48 -17.14
N ILE A 46 -17.34 9.34 -16.46
CA ILE A 46 -16.22 8.42 -16.33
C ILE A 46 -16.00 7.87 -17.74
N ARG A 47 -14.96 8.35 -18.41
CA ARG A 47 -14.63 7.91 -19.76
C ARG A 47 -13.98 6.54 -19.70
N GLU A 48 -14.72 5.54 -20.12
CA GLU A 48 -14.18 4.19 -20.29
C GLU A 48 -13.37 4.10 -21.59
N THR A 49 -12.21 3.45 -21.52
CA THR A 49 -11.43 3.09 -22.70
C THR A 49 -11.70 1.64 -23.04
N ASN A 50 -12.39 1.41 -24.15
CA ASN A 50 -12.84 0.09 -24.59
C ASN A 50 -11.73 -0.69 -25.33
N ASN A 51 -11.87 -2.02 -25.39
CA ASN A 51 -11.01 -2.92 -26.16
C ASN A 51 -9.52 -2.84 -25.80
N VAL A 52 -9.24 -2.77 -24.49
CA VAL A 52 -7.88 -2.79 -23.96
C VAL A 52 -7.56 -4.20 -23.50
N SER A 53 -6.31 -4.62 -23.68
CA SER A 53 -5.83 -5.92 -23.24
C SER A 53 -4.65 -5.79 -22.28
N TYR A 54 -4.68 -6.57 -21.19
CA TYR A 54 -3.58 -6.71 -20.25
C TYR A 54 -3.26 -8.18 -20.00
N SER A 55 -2.00 -8.46 -19.70
CA SER A 55 -1.52 -9.78 -19.32
C SER A 55 -1.05 -9.77 -17.88
N GLY A 56 -1.36 -10.84 -17.14
CA GLY A 56 -0.98 -10.96 -15.74
C GLY A 56 -1.55 -12.22 -15.10
N THR A 57 -1.41 -12.31 -13.77
CA THR A 57 -1.95 -13.43 -12.99
C THR A 57 -3.23 -13.00 -12.29
N VAL A 58 -4.33 -13.75 -12.47
CA VAL A 58 -5.58 -13.46 -11.75
C VAL A 58 -5.41 -13.88 -10.29
N ARG A 59 -5.79 -13.00 -9.38
CA ARG A 59 -5.83 -13.28 -7.94
C ARG A 59 -7.19 -12.87 -7.37
N PRO A 60 -7.64 -13.50 -6.28
CA PRO A 60 -8.79 -13.01 -5.53
C PRO A 60 -8.49 -11.58 -5.07
N LEU A 61 -9.50 -10.70 -5.12
CA LEU A 61 -9.33 -9.31 -4.71
C LEU A 61 -8.93 -9.22 -3.22
N GLY A 62 -9.54 -10.07 -2.39
CA GLY A 62 -9.40 -10.02 -0.94
C GLY A 62 -10.15 -8.83 -0.35
N ILE A 63 -9.67 -8.32 0.78
CA ILE A 63 -10.19 -7.10 1.39
C ILE A 63 -9.62 -5.92 0.58
N SER A 64 -10.50 -5.16 -0.06
CA SER A 64 -10.14 -4.01 -0.91
C SER A 64 -10.79 -2.75 -0.36
N ILE A 65 -10.02 -1.66 -0.28
CA ILE A 65 -10.56 -0.33 0.04
C ILE A 65 -11.50 0.18 -1.05
N TYR A 66 -11.28 -0.27 -2.30
CA TYR A 66 -11.97 0.24 -3.48
C TYR A 66 -13.44 -0.14 -3.59
N MET A 67 -13.90 -1.12 -2.80
CA MET A 67 -15.28 -1.65 -2.82
C MET A 67 -15.83 -2.01 -4.22
N GLU A 68 -14.97 -2.04 -5.23
CA GLU A 68 -15.24 -2.31 -6.63
C GLU A 68 -14.41 -3.53 -7.08
N GLY A 69 -14.94 -4.29 -8.04
CA GLY A 69 -14.33 -5.50 -8.56
C GLY A 69 -14.54 -6.74 -7.69
N THR A 70 -14.25 -7.90 -8.27
CA THR A 70 -14.30 -9.21 -7.59
C THR A 70 -12.93 -9.86 -7.51
N HIS A 71 -12.05 -9.55 -8.46
CA HIS A 71 -10.70 -10.09 -8.58
C HIS A 71 -9.70 -8.96 -8.85
N LYS A 72 -8.41 -9.29 -8.83
CA LYS A 72 -7.35 -8.39 -9.32
C LYS A 72 -6.44 -9.11 -10.29
N LEU A 73 -6.01 -8.42 -11.33
CA LEU A 73 -4.98 -8.87 -12.26
C LEU A 73 -3.64 -8.32 -11.78
N SER A 74 -2.76 -9.19 -11.26
CA SER A 74 -1.39 -8.82 -10.91
C SER A 74 -0.52 -8.77 -12.16
N LEU A 75 0.03 -7.59 -12.46
CA LEU A 75 0.91 -7.36 -13.61
C LEU A 75 2.37 -7.74 -13.27
N PRO A 76 3.22 -8.01 -14.28
CA PRO A 76 4.63 -8.35 -14.05
C PRO A 76 5.46 -7.26 -13.37
N ASP A 77 5.03 -6.01 -13.45
CA ASP A 77 5.70 -4.84 -12.86
C ASP A 77 5.27 -4.57 -11.40
N GLY A 78 4.50 -5.48 -10.79
CA GLY A 78 4.00 -5.36 -9.43
C GLY A 78 2.75 -4.49 -9.27
N ARG A 79 2.27 -3.83 -10.33
CA ARG A 79 0.98 -3.15 -10.32
C ARG A 79 -0.17 -4.14 -10.37
N PHE A 80 -1.39 -3.66 -10.13
CA PHE A 80 -2.60 -4.46 -10.32
C PHE A 80 -3.73 -3.65 -10.97
N ILE A 81 -4.65 -4.37 -11.61
CA ILE A 81 -5.91 -3.84 -12.13
C ILE A 81 -7.05 -4.58 -11.43
N LEU A 82 -8.05 -3.86 -10.92
CA LEU A 82 -9.27 -4.49 -10.40
C LEU A 82 -10.05 -5.08 -11.56
N LEU A 83 -10.58 -6.28 -11.39
CA LEU A 83 -11.38 -6.96 -12.40
C LEU A 83 -12.82 -7.05 -11.91
N GLU A 84 -13.75 -6.60 -12.75
CA GLU A 84 -15.18 -6.88 -12.64
C GLU A 84 -15.65 -7.61 -13.89
N SER A 85 -16.51 -8.59 -13.71
CA SER A 85 -17.02 -9.40 -14.82
C SER A 85 -18.44 -9.85 -14.51
N GLU A 86 -19.34 -9.65 -15.46
CA GLU A 86 -20.69 -10.20 -15.42
C GLU A 86 -20.81 -11.52 -16.18
N THR A 87 -19.90 -11.76 -17.13
CA THR A 87 -20.02 -12.84 -18.13
C THR A 87 -18.93 -13.90 -18.02
N ALA A 88 -17.68 -13.50 -17.73
CA ALA A 88 -16.56 -14.41 -17.55
C ALA A 88 -16.45 -14.87 -16.09
N ASP A 89 -16.32 -16.18 -15.87
CA ASP A 89 -16.03 -16.75 -14.54
C ASP A 89 -14.55 -16.56 -14.21
N LEU A 90 -14.24 -15.51 -13.45
CA LEU A 90 -12.88 -15.17 -13.04
C LEU A 90 -12.31 -16.18 -12.02
N ASN A 91 -13.15 -16.93 -11.30
CA ASN A 91 -12.67 -17.90 -10.31
C ASN A 91 -11.92 -19.05 -10.97
N GLY A 92 -12.37 -19.46 -12.17
CA GLY A 92 -11.71 -20.51 -12.96
C GLY A 92 -10.30 -20.17 -13.43
N TYR A 93 -9.89 -18.91 -13.31
CA TYR A 93 -8.57 -18.42 -13.71
C TYR A 93 -7.68 -18.01 -12.53
N VAL A 94 -8.13 -18.17 -11.28
CA VAL A 94 -7.34 -17.78 -10.11
C VAL A 94 -6.02 -18.55 -10.04
N GLY A 95 -4.92 -17.81 -10.01
CA GLY A 95 -3.55 -18.36 -10.02
C GLY A 95 -2.98 -18.56 -11.43
N GLU A 96 -3.79 -18.45 -12.47
CA GLU A 96 -3.37 -18.66 -13.85
C GLU A 96 -2.83 -17.37 -14.48
N SER A 97 -1.88 -17.54 -15.41
CA SER A 97 -1.39 -16.46 -16.26
C SER A 97 -2.32 -16.29 -17.46
N VAL A 98 -2.95 -15.14 -17.56
CA VAL A 98 -4.00 -14.87 -18.55
C VAL A 98 -3.75 -13.58 -19.31
N VAL A 99 -4.40 -13.48 -20.47
CA VAL A 99 -4.63 -12.25 -21.19
C VAL A 99 -6.11 -11.89 -21.04
N VAL A 100 -6.37 -10.75 -20.41
CA VAL A 100 -7.71 -10.20 -20.18
C VAL A 100 -7.97 -9.10 -21.21
N VAL A 101 -9.15 -9.11 -21.82
CA VAL A 101 -9.61 -8.06 -22.75
C VAL A 101 -10.91 -7.47 -22.21
N GLY A 102 -11.02 -6.14 -22.24
CA GLY A 102 -12.22 -5.47 -21.76
C GLY A 102 -12.18 -3.95 -21.90
N ALA A 103 -13.01 -3.28 -21.10
CA ALA A 103 -13.04 -1.83 -20.97
C ALA A 103 -12.44 -1.40 -19.62
N ILE A 104 -11.57 -0.40 -19.62
CA ILE A 104 -10.91 0.09 -18.41
C ILE A 104 -11.37 1.51 -18.05
N ARG A 105 -11.56 1.76 -16.76
CA ARG A 105 -11.89 3.07 -16.19
C ARG A 105 -11.17 3.29 -14.85
N PRO A 106 -10.93 4.54 -14.44
CA PRO A 106 -10.55 4.84 -13.07
C PRO A 106 -11.65 4.42 -12.08
N THR A 107 -11.26 3.98 -10.89
CA THR A 107 -12.19 3.75 -9.77
C THR A 107 -12.73 5.06 -9.22
N ILE A 108 -13.80 5.00 -8.44
CA ILE A 108 -14.37 6.17 -7.75
C ILE A 108 -13.35 6.84 -6.81
N GLU A 109 -12.45 6.04 -6.22
CA GLU A 109 -11.39 6.47 -5.30
C GLU A 109 -10.12 6.93 -6.03
N SER A 110 -10.18 7.05 -7.37
CA SER A 110 -9.24 7.74 -8.26
C SER A 110 -7.81 7.20 -8.38
N ASP A 111 -7.38 6.28 -7.50
CA ASP A 111 -5.99 5.78 -7.48
C ASP A 111 -5.81 4.37 -8.08
N ALA A 112 -6.91 3.68 -8.41
CA ALA A 112 -6.86 2.37 -9.03
C ALA A 112 -7.58 2.38 -10.38
N MET A 113 -7.22 1.43 -11.23
CA MET A 113 -7.94 1.15 -12.47
C MET A 113 -8.79 -0.09 -12.27
N ILE A 114 -10.04 -0.03 -12.73
CA ILE A 114 -10.93 -1.17 -12.83
C ILE A 114 -11.21 -1.49 -14.29
N MET A 115 -11.14 -2.78 -14.62
CA MET A 115 -11.46 -3.32 -15.92
C MET A 115 -12.74 -4.14 -15.83
N ARG A 116 -13.74 -3.74 -16.61
CA ARG A 116 -14.87 -4.59 -16.95
C ARG A 116 -14.43 -5.58 -18.01
N VAL A 117 -14.38 -6.84 -17.62
CA VAL A 117 -13.82 -7.93 -18.42
C VAL A 117 -14.86 -8.42 -19.43
N ASP A 118 -14.49 -8.37 -20.71
CA ASP A 118 -15.29 -8.93 -21.81
C ASP A 118 -14.86 -10.37 -22.10
N SER A 119 -13.55 -10.66 -22.06
CA SER A 119 -13.02 -12.01 -22.26
C SER A 119 -11.70 -12.25 -21.52
N VAL A 120 -11.46 -13.51 -21.17
CA VAL A 120 -10.22 -13.99 -20.56
C VAL A 120 -9.72 -15.17 -21.39
N SER A 121 -8.42 -15.19 -21.68
CA SER A 121 -7.76 -16.30 -22.35
C SER A 121 -6.52 -16.69 -21.56
N LEU A 122 -6.27 -18.00 -21.42
CA LEU A 122 -5.02 -18.48 -20.84
C LEU A 122 -3.89 -18.01 -21.77
N GLN A 123 -2.87 -17.38 -21.18
CA GLN A 123 -1.65 -17.11 -21.93
C GLN A 123 -1.08 -18.49 -22.26
N GLY A 124 -1.08 -18.84 -23.54
CA GLY A 124 -0.61 -20.14 -23.97
C GLY A 124 0.77 -20.38 -23.40
N ASN A 125 0.87 -21.21 -22.36
CA ASN A 125 2.03 -22.05 -22.23
C ASN A 125 1.96 -22.91 -23.49
N GLU A 126 2.62 -22.47 -24.55
CA GLU A 126 3.22 -23.39 -25.50
C GLU A 126 4.10 -24.31 -24.66
N SER A 127 3.44 -25.29 -24.06
CA SER A 127 4.03 -26.49 -23.53
C SER A 127 4.68 -27.07 -24.75
N VAL A 128 5.97 -26.78 -24.89
CA VAL A 128 6.88 -27.39 -25.84
C VAL A 128 6.68 -28.89 -25.67
N SER A 129 5.77 -29.42 -26.47
CA SER A 129 5.54 -30.84 -26.61
C SER A 129 6.75 -31.28 -27.40
N LEU A 130 7.81 -31.66 -26.66
CA LEU A 130 8.94 -32.36 -27.22
C LEU A 130 8.40 -33.70 -27.73
N GLU A 131 7.95 -33.71 -28.97
CA GLU A 131 7.66 -34.92 -29.71
C GLU A 131 8.99 -35.64 -29.93
N GLU A 132 9.18 -36.74 -29.19
CA GLU A 132 10.18 -37.77 -29.48
C GLU A 132 9.91 -38.35 -30.86
N GLU A 133 10.63 -37.88 -31.87
CA GLU A 133 10.76 -38.56 -33.15
C GLU A 133 11.65 -39.81 -32.99
N VAL A 134 11.02 -40.99 -33.07
CA VAL A 134 11.70 -42.30 -33.14
C VAL A 134 11.65 -42.87 -34.56
N GLY A 135 12.83 -42.93 -35.20
CA GLY A 135 13.22 -43.88 -36.27
C GLY A 135 12.92 -43.46 -37.73
N THR A 136 13.78 -43.65 -38.75
CA THR A 136 14.77 -44.72 -38.97
C THR A 136 15.71 -44.41 -40.16
N ALA A 137 17.02 -44.64 -39.96
CA ALA A 137 18.12 -45.04 -40.87
C ALA A 137 18.38 -44.38 -42.25
N SER A 138 19.59 -43.81 -42.43
CA SER A 138 20.60 -44.34 -43.35
C SER A 138 22.01 -43.75 -43.11
N SER A 139 23.01 -44.59 -43.37
CA SER A 139 24.46 -44.53 -43.10
C SER A 139 25.25 -43.34 -43.68
N THR A 140 26.38 -42.95 -43.04
CA THR A 140 27.78 -43.06 -43.56
C THR A 140 28.84 -42.56 -42.54
N VAL A 141 29.68 -43.51 -42.13
CA VAL A 141 31.11 -43.53 -41.68
C VAL A 141 31.98 -42.30 -42.09
N LEU A 142 32.88 -41.66 -41.29
CA LEU A 142 34.19 -42.10 -40.74
C LEU A 142 34.81 -40.99 -39.83
N SER A 143 35.52 -41.43 -38.76
CA SER A 143 36.77 -40.95 -38.09
C SER A 143 37.00 -39.43 -37.83
N ASP A 144 37.49 -38.96 -36.67
CA ASP A 144 38.69 -39.40 -35.95
C ASP A 144 38.89 -38.68 -34.57
N SER A 145 39.49 -39.40 -33.61
CA SER A 145 40.33 -39.07 -32.42
C SER A 145 39.97 -38.09 -31.26
N ASN A 146 39.56 -38.67 -30.10
CA ASN A 146 40.25 -38.77 -28.78
C ASN A 146 40.60 -37.51 -27.89
N PRO A 147 40.97 -37.64 -26.57
CA PRO A 147 40.24 -37.12 -25.37
C PRO A 147 41.19 -36.31 -24.40
N PRO A 148 41.13 -36.32 -23.02
CA PRO A 148 40.09 -36.55 -21.98
C PRO A 148 40.03 -35.43 -20.88
N ASN A 149 39.03 -35.46 -19.98
CA ASN A 149 39.15 -35.42 -18.49
C ASN A 149 37.83 -35.01 -17.81
N GLU A 150 37.24 -35.92 -17.03
CA GLU A 150 37.14 -35.91 -15.55
C GLU A 150 36.03 -35.00 -15.02
N ALA A 151 35.24 -35.30 -13.99
CA ALA A 151 34.84 -36.48 -13.24
C ALA A 151 33.75 -35.96 -12.28
N GLY A 152 32.71 -36.75 -11.96
CA GLY A 152 32.13 -36.70 -10.61
C GLY A 152 30.61 -36.61 -10.43
N VAL A 153 30.01 -37.77 -10.11
CA VAL A 153 29.04 -38.04 -8.99
C VAL A 153 27.77 -37.19 -8.94
N SER A 154 26.52 -37.63 -9.20
CA SER A 154 25.72 -38.84 -8.92
C SER A 154 25.45 -39.17 -7.44
N SER A 155 24.24 -38.88 -6.96
CA SER A 155 23.51 -39.74 -6.01
C SER A 155 22.00 -39.49 -6.03
N SER A 156 21.25 -40.55 -6.31
CA SER A 156 19.79 -40.67 -6.25
C SER A 156 19.35 -41.45 -5.00
N GLN A 157 18.20 -41.09 -4.40
CA GLN A 157 17.31 -41.91 -3.57
C GLN A 157 15.91 -41.30 -3.78
N LYS A 158 14.86 -41.87 -4.40
CA LYS A 158 14.17 -43.17 -4.48
C LYS A 158 13.26 -43.52 -3.28
N GLU A 159 11.95 -43.34 -3.54
CA GLU A 159 10.72 -44.01 -3.05
C GLU A 159 10.36 -43.92 -1.54
N THR A 160 9.10 -43.75 -1.13
CA THR A 160 7.95 -44.63 -1.47
C THR A 160 6.61 -43.98 -1.11
N LEU A 161 5.57 -44.25 -1.90
CA LEU A 161 4.14 -44.01 -1.63
C LEU A 161 3.56 -45.04 -0.61
N PRO A 162 2.42 -44.73 0.03
CA PRO A 162 1.25 -45.58 -0.19
C PRO A 162 -0.09 -44.85 -0.32
N SER A 163 -1.04 -45.56 -0.95
CA SER A 163 -2.38 -45.15 -1.41
C SER A 163 -3.47 -45.00 -0.33
N SER A 164 -4.54 -44.31 -0.75
CA SER A 164 -5.80 -43.88 -0.10
C SER A 164 -6.63 -44.93 0.67
N PRO A 165 -7.64 -44.49 1.46
CA PRO A 165 -9.01 -44.40 0.91
C PRO A 165 -9.83 -43.18 1.36
N ALA A 166 -10.96 -42.99 0.67
CA ALA A 166 -11.94 -41.91 0.72
C ALA A 166 -12.79 -41.83 2.01
N ALA A 167 -13.26 -40.63 2.37
CA ALA A 167 -14.61 -40.38 2.88
C ALA A 167 -14.94 -38.87 2.93
N ASN A 168 -16.12 -38.54 2.41
CA ASN A 168 -16.85 -37.29 2.58
C ASN A 168 -16.85 -36.77 4.02
N GLN A 169 -16.65 -35.46 4.21
CA GLN A 169 -17.53 -34.64 5.05
C GLN A 169 -17.32 -33.14 4.79
N ILE A 170 -18.33 -32.56 4.14
CA ILE A 170 -18.58 -31.13 4.03
C ILE A 170 -18.83 -30.61 5.46
N SER A 171 -17.87 -29.88 6.02
CA SER A 171 -18.09 -29.05 7.21
C SER A 171 -18.02 -27.61 6.78
N SER A 172 -19.18 -26.98 6.74
CA SER A 172 -19.40 -25.54 6.66
C SER A 172 -18.63 -24.87 7.80
N SER A 173 -17.44 -24.34 7.50
CA SER A 173 -16.73 -23.44 8.40
C SER A 173 -17.51 -22.13 8.43
N THR A 174 -18.34 -22.00 9.45
CA THR A 174 -18.95 -20.74 9.87
C THR A 174 -17.83 -19.72 10.03
N SER A 175 -17.73 -18.78 9.11
CA SER A 175 -16.85 -17.61 9.21
C SER A 175 -17.41 -16.71 10.31
N THR A 176 -17.12 -17.05 11.55
CA THR A 176 -17.23 -16.14 12.67
C THR A 176 -16.27 -14.99 12.39
N SER A 177 -16.83 -13.82 12.10
CA SER A 177 -16.13 -12.54 12.07
C SER A 177 -15.45 -12.33 13.43
N ALA A 178 -14.22 -12.85 13.55
CA ALA A 178 -13.39 -12.69 14.71
C ALA A 178 -13.01 -11.22 14.79
N LYS A 179 -13.72 -10.50 15.66
CA LYS A 179 -13.32 -9.20 16.20
C LYS A 179 -11.82 -9.31 16.53
N ALA A 180 -10.98 -8.61 15.77
CA ALA A 180 -9.53 -8.69 15.86
C ALA A 180 -9.11 -8.51 17.31
N SER A 181 -8.81 -9.62 17.99
CA SER A 181 -8.32 -9.62 19.35
C SER A 181 -6.95 -8.96 19.28
N ALA A 182 -6.80 -7.80 19.92
CA ALA A 182 -5.56 -7.05 19.97
C ALA A 182 -4.41 -8.02 20.33
N ARG A 183 -3.65 -8.41 19.30
CA ARG A 183 -2.61 -9.42 19.43
C ARG A 183 -1.51 -8.75 20.23
N SER A 184 -1.28 -9.23 21.46
CA SER A 184 -0.19 -8.70 22.28
C SER A 184 1.13 -8.78 21.50
N PRO A 185 1.97 -7.74 21.56
CA PRO A 185 3.21 -7.70 20.80
C PRO A 185 4.12 -8.88 21.15
N SER A 186 4.82 -9.41 20.15
CA SER A 186 5.76 -10.51 20.36
C SER A 186 6.97 -10.03 21.17
N PRO A 187 7.68 -10.92 21.90
CA PRO A 187 8.92 -10.54 22.58
C PRO A 187 9.96 -9.93 21.65
N ALA A 188 10.08 -10.44 20.42
CA ALA A 188 10.98 -9.89 19.41
C ALA A 188 10.60 -8.47 18.98
N PHE A 189 9.30 -8.17 18.85
CA PHE A 189 8.83 -6.81 18.58
C PHE A 189 9.21 -5.84 19.71
N LEU A 190 9.02 -6.25 20.97
CA LEU A 190 9.36 -5.43 22.14
C LEU A 190 10.87 -5.19 22.27
N GLU A 191 11.70 -6.18 21.94
CA GLU A 191 13.16 -6.03 21.91
C GLU A 191 13.58 -5.03 20.84
N ARG A 192 13.04 -5.16 19.62
CA ARG A 192 13.32 -4.23 18.51
C ARG A 192 12.91 -2.80 18.85
N GLN A 193 11.71 -2.62 19.41
CA GLN A 193 11.22 -1.32 19.88
C GLN A 193 12.14 -0.72 20.96
N LYS A 194 12.58 -1.53 21.92
CA LYS A 194 13.49 -1.11 22.98
C LYS A 194 14.85 -0.69 22.42
N ASP A 195 15.34 -1.37 21.40
CA ASP A 195 16.59 -1.00 20.74
C ASP A 195 16.46 0.32 19.98
N MET A 196 15.38 0.51 19.21
CA MET A 196 15.08 1.78 18.55
C MET A 196 14.97 2.94 19.55
N ALA A 197 14.39 2.70 20.73
CA ALA A 197 14.21 3.72 21.77
C ALA A 197 15.50 4.12 22.50
N LYS A 198 16.60 3.36 22.37
CA LYS A 198 17.92 3.72 22.92
C LYS A 198 18.73 4.65 22.02
N GLU A 199 18.31 4.81 20.78
CA GLU A 199 19.01 5.62 19.79
C GLU A 199 18.95 7.11 20.14
N GLU A 200 19.86 7.89 19.54
CA GLU A 200 19.90 9.34 19.70
C GLU A 200 19.12 10.02 18.56
N PHE A 201 18.02 10.69 18.88
CA PHE A 201 17.11 11.30 17.90
C PHE A 201 17.55 12.70 17.43
N SER A 202 18.84 13.02 17.46
CA SER A 202 19.36 14.30 16.94
C SER A 202 19.25 14.33 15.41
N ALA A 203 19.11 15.53 14.83
CA ALA A 203 18.88 15.72 13.39
C ALA A 203 19.98 15.08 12.52
N GLU A 204 21.21 15.01 13.02
CA GLU A 204 22.38 14.46 12.33
C GLU A 204 22.32 12.93 12.15
N ASN A 205 21.45 12.24 12.89
CA ASN A 205 21.29 10.79 12.79
C ASN A 205 20.18 10.37 11.82
N TRP A 206 19.43 11.31 11.23
CA TRP A 206 18.38 11.05 10.23
C TRP A 206 18.94 11.19 8.82
N THR A 207 19.90 10.32 8.49
CA THR A 207 20.68 10.43 7.25
C THR A 207 20.13 9.62 6.08
N GLN A 208 19.07 8.84 6.30
CA GLN A 208 18.42 8.03 5.27
C GLN A 208 17.05 8.60 4.94
N GLU A 209 16.55 8.35 3.75
CA GLU A 209 15.20 8.73 3.35
C GLU A 209 14.56 7.63 2.52
N TYR A 210 13.27 7.40 2.77
CA TYR A 210 12.41 6.64 1.87
C TYR A 210 11.58 7.61 1.04
N CYS A 211 11.74 7.57 -0.28
CA CYS A 211 10.95 8.39 -1.20
C CYS A 211 10.07 7.52 -2.10
N SER A 212 8.78 7.80 -2.13
CA SER A 212 7.83 7.20 -3.09
C SER A 212 7.64 8.13 -4.27
N SER A 213 8.14 7.72 -5.44
CA SER A 213 7.98 8.50 -6.69
C SER A 213 6.53 8.53 -7.19
N HIS A 214 5.75 7.49 -6.91
CA HIS A 214 4.36 7.38 -7.35
C HIS A 214 3.43 8.31 -6.55
N ILE A 215 3.62 8.39 -5.24
CA ILE A 215 2.80 9.24 -4.36
C ILE A 215 3.41 10.64 -4.17
N GLY A 216 4.72 10.78 -4.43
CA GLY A 216 5.43 12.05 -4.41
C GLY A 216 5.78 12.55 -3.01
N PHE A 217 6.25 11.68 -2.12
CA PHE A 217 6.68 12.07 -0.77
C PHE A 217 8.02 11.43 -0.39
N CYS A 218 8.70 12.04 0.58
CA CYS A 218 9.87 11.51 1.25
C CYS A 218 9.66 11.47 2.78
N VAL A 219 10.13 10.40 3.41
CA VAL A 219 10.10 10.16 4.85
C VAL A 219 11.51 9.97 5.34
N SER A 220 11.94 10.78 6.31
CA SER A 220 13.25 10.63 6.95
C SER A 220 13.33 9.35 7.78
N VAL A 221 14.44 8.63 7.65
CA VAL A 221 14.72 7.39 8.37
C VAL A 221 16.05 7.52 9.12
N HIS A 222 16.06 7.06 10.36
CA HIS A 222 17.26 7.07 11.20
C HIS A 222 18.35 6.16 10.60
N ARG A 223 19.63 6.54 10.73
CA ARG A 223 20.79 5.85 10.13
C ARG A 223 20.98 4.39 10.56
N ASN A 224 20.47 4.03 11.74
CA ASN A 224 20.57 2.69 12.31
C ASN A 224 19.30 1.86 12.08
N TRP A 225 18.32 2.39 11.34
CA TRP A 225 17.05 1.72 11.11
C TRP A 225 16.94 1.19 9.69
N TRP A 226 16.15 0.13 9.57
CA TRP A 226 15.72 -0.48 8.33
C TRP A 226 14.27 -0.08 8.06
N PHE A 227 13.88 0.00 6.79
CA PHE A 227 12.52 0.29 6.40
C PHE A 227 12.06 -0.64 5.28
N THR A 228 10.78 -1.00 5.29
CA THR A 228 10.12 -1.78 4.24
C THR A 228 8.81 -1.11 3.91
N SER A 229 8.60 -0.80 2.63
CA SER A 229 7.30 -0.31 2.17
C SER A 229 6.46 -1.46 1.64
N PHE A 230 5.20 -1.48 2.05
CA PHE A 230 4.22 -2.48 1.65
C PHE A 230 3.23 -1.95 0.61
N GLY A 231 3.42 -0.71 0.13
CA GLY A 231 2.51 -0.06 -0.80
C GLY A 231 1.12 0.17 -0.18
N ALA A 232 0.08 0.12 -1.01
CA ALA A 232 -1.30 0.19 -0.54
C ALA A 232 -1.72 -1.11 0.17
N THR A 233 -2.39 -0.98 1.32
CA THR A 233 -2.95 -2.10 2.08
C THR A 233 -4.48 -2.09 2.01
N SER A 234 -5.13 -3.02 2.73
CA SER A 234 -6.60 -3.04 2.83
C SER A 234 -7.18 -1.90 3.67
N THR A 235 -6.36 -1.10 4.34
CA THR A 235 -6.79 -0.02 5.23
C THR A 235 -6.13 1.33 4.93
N HIS A 236 -4.96 1.32 4.28
CA HIS A 236 -4.18 2.53 4.01
C HIS A 236 -3.81 2.62 2.53
N TYR A 237 -3.78 3.84 1.99
CA TYR A 237 -3.33 4.11 0.61
C TYR A 237 -1.83 3.87 0.43
N TRP A 238 -1.06 4.01 1.51
CA TRP A 238 0.34 3.67 1.56
C TRP A 238 0.74 3.25 2.96
N HIS A 239 1.59 2.24 3.06
CA HIS A 239 2.11 1.74 4.33
C HIS A 239 3.63 1.53 4.25
N LEU A 240 4.32 2.09 5.22
CA LEU A 240 5.76 1.98 5.42
C LEU A 240 6.01 1.65 6.88
N GLU A 241 6.86 0.67 7.14
CA GLU A 241 7.29 0.35 8.49
C GLU A 241 8.79 0.59 8.64
N MET A 242 9.22 0.87 9.88
CA MET A 242 10.63 1.00 10.24
C MET A 242 10.97 0.12 11.44
N ASN A 243 12.21 -0.35 11.47
CA ASN A 243 12.67 -1.33 12.45
C ASN A 243 14.17 -1.22 12.76
N SER A 244 14.64 -1.77 13.90
CA SER A 244 16.07 -1.81 14.25
C SER A 244 16.86 -2.92 13.55
N ALA A 245 16.18 -3.82 12.85
CA ALA A 245 16.77 -4.93 12.10
C ALA A 245 15.97 -5.18 10.80
N PRO A 246 16.55 -5.87 9.80
CA PRO A 246 15.82 -6.26 8.60
C PRO A 246 14.56 -7.06 8.91
N PHE A 247 13.50 -6.84 8.12
CA PHE A 247 12.21 -7.51 8.26
C PHE A 247 11.45 -7.51 6.92
N GLU A 248 10.55 -8.47 6.74
CA GLU A 248 9.85 -8.71 5.45
C GLU A 248 8.33 -8.82 5.59
N LEU A 249 7.82 -9.02 6.81
CA LEU A 249 6.40 -9.21 7.07
C LEU A 249 5.75 -7.91 7.56
N LEU A 250 4.48 -7.76 7.22
CA LEU A 250 3.62 -6.69 7.70
C LEU A 250 3.40 -6.82 9.23
N HIS A 251 3.30 -5.67 9.89
CA HIS A 251 3.16 -5.46 11.33
C HIS A 251 4.34 -5.97 12.16
N GLU A 252 5.55 -5.80 11.65
CA GLU A 252 6.79 -6.15 12.37
C GLU A 252 7.59 -4.94 12.86
N GLY A 253 7.40 -3.79 12.23
CA GLY A 253 8.07 -2.53 12.54
C GLY A 253 7.46 -1.79 13.73
N PRO A 254 8.26 -1.38 14.74
CA PRO A 254 7.79 -0.57 15.86
C PRO A 254 7.34 0.86 15.51
N VAL A 255 7.65 1.36 14.31
CA VAL A 255 7.18 2.64 13.78
C VAL A 255 6.48 2.38 12.45
N GLU A 256 5.25 2.87 12.32
CA GLU A 256 4.42 2.76 11.12
C GLU A 256 4.17 4.16 10.54
N VAL A 257 4.17 4.30 9.22
CA VAL A 257 3.79 5.50 8.49
C VAL A 257 2.70 5.14 7.48
N ASN A 258 1.50 5.63 7.73
CA ASN A 258 0.28 5.35 6.97
C ASN A 258 -0.15 6.58 6.20
N LEU A 259 -0.56 6.41 4.94
CA LEU A 259 -1.29 7.44 4.19
C LEU A 259 -2.78 7.06 4.17
N ASP A 260 -3.60 7.94 4.72
CA ASP A 260 -5.04 7.73 4.90
C ASP A 260 -5.86 8.69 4.04
N GLY A 261 -7.07 8.24 3.66
CA GLY A 261 -7.94 8.94 2.71
C GLY A 261 -8.75 10.09 3.27
N GLU A 262 -8.85 10.20 4.59
CA GLU A 262 -9.64 11.24 5.25
C GLU A 262 -8.83 12.52 5.47
N SER A 263 -9.46 13.69 5.48
CA SER A 263 -8.74 14.95 5.74
C SER A 263 -8.60 15.19 7.24
N LEU A 264 -7.49 15.82 7.67
CA LEU A 264 -7.32 16.20 9.07
C LEU A 264 -8.45 17.11 9.58
N GLN A 265 -9.03 17.93 8.70
CA GLN A 265 -10.17 18.78 9.04
C GLN A 265 -11.43 17.96 9.37
N ALA A 266 -11.70 16.89 8.63
CA ALA A 266 -12.81 15.98 8.92
C ALA A 266 -12.61 15.25 10.27
N LEU A 267 -11.35 14.92 10.60
CA LEU A 267 -10.98 14.33 11.88
C LEU A 267 -10.93 15.33 13.05
N GLY A 268 -11.04 16.64 12.79
CA GLY A 268 -10.86 17.68 13.80
C GLY A 268 -9.45 17.70 14.40
N VAL A 269 -8.43 17.37 13.60
CA VAL A 269 -7.01 17.37 13.99
C VAL A 269 -6.30 18.50 13.26
N ALA A 270 -5.36 19.19 13.91
CA ALA A 270 -4.53 20.19 13.26
C ALA A 270 -3.28 19.54 12.61
N ASP A 271 -2.81 20.13 11.51
CA ASP A 271 -1.58 19.68 10.84
C ASP A 271 -0.36 19.76 11.76
N GLY A 272 0.51 18.74 11.73
CA GLY A 272 1.70 18.62 12.57
C GLY A 272 1.44 18.25 14.03
N THR A 273 0.19 17.92 14.40
CA THR A 273 -0.15 17.58 15.79
C THR A 273 0.39 16.20 16.17
N ILE A 274 0.90 16.08 17.40
CA ILE A 274 1.24 14.79 18.03
C ILE A 274 0.18 14.49 19.11
N ARG A 275 -0.45 13.32 19.06
CA ARG A 275 -1.40 12.82 20.07
C ARG A 275 -0.82 11.60 20.77
N GLU A 276 -1.11 11.47 22.06
CA GLU A 276 -0.77 10.27 22.85
C GLU A 276 -2.08 9.59 23.27
N GLU A 277 -2.20 8.31 22.93
CA GLU A 277 -3.39 7.49 23.19
C GLU A 277 -2.97 6.20 23.90
N GLY A 278 -2.94 6.25 25.24
CA GLY A 278 -2.48 5.12 26.06
C GLY A 278 -0.99 4.89 25.92
N GLU A 279 -0.59 3.75 25.34
CA GLU A 279 0.81 3.40 25.08
C GLU A 279 1.26 3.78 23.66
N GLU A 280 0.36 4.32 22.84
CA GLU A 280 0.62 4.73 21.46
C GLU A 280 0.79 6.25 21.37
N VAL A 281 1.63 6.69 20.43
CA VAL A 281 1.79 8.08 20.03
C VAL A 281 1.63 8.17 18.51
N ILE A 282 0.83 9.15 18.08
CA ILE A 282 0.40 9.34 16.70
C ILE A 282 0.73 10.77 16.27
N GLY A 283 1.55 10.92 15.24
CA GLY A 283 1.81 12.19 14.58
C GLY A 283 0.99 12.35 13.31
N PHE A 284 0.37 13.51 13.12
CA PHE A 284 -0.52 13.80 11.99
C PHE A 284 0.09 14.83 11.05
N ARG A 285 0.12 14.53 9.75
CA ARG A 285 0.60 15.46 8.72
C ARG A 285 -0.38 15.52 7.55
N SER A 286 -0.90 16.69 7.23
CA SER A 286 -1.79 16.91 6.09
C SER A 286 -1.07 16.60 4.78
N TRP A 287 -1.82 16.02 3.84
CA TRP A 287 -1.34 15.72 2.51
C TRP A 287 -2.34 16.14 1.42
N THR A 288 -1.92 16.01 0.17
CA THR A 288 -2.71 16.43 -1.01
C THR A 288 -4.03 15.66 -1.13
N ASN A 289 -5.00 16.21 -1.86
CA ASN A 289 -6.31 15.59 -2.15
C ASN A 289 -7.12 15.24 -0.90
N GLY A 290 -6.97 16.02 0.17
CA GLY A 290 -7.69 15.79 1.42
C GLY A 290 -7.23 14.52 2.15
N ARG A 291 -6.01 14.04 1.91
CA ARG A 291 -5.40 12.91 2.61
C ARG A 291 -4.54 13.38 3.77
N HIS A 292 -4.05 12.45 4.58
CA HIS A 292 -3.06 12.74 5.60
C HIS A 292 -2.15 11.54 5.87
N PHE A 293 -0.98 11.81 6.42
CA PHE A 293 -0.13 10.81 7.02
C PHE A 293 -0.39 10.69 8.51
N GLU A 294 -0.42 9.45 8.99
CA GLU A 294 -0.31 9.10 10.40
C GLU A 294 1.03 8.39 10.63
N VAL A 295 1.83 8.90 11.57
CA VAL A 295 3.07 8.29 12.03
C VAL A 295 2.81 7.70 13.41
N ARG A 296 2.78 6.38 13.54
CA ARG A 296 2.39 5.67 14.76
C ARG A 296 3.56 4.93 15.37
N ALA A 297 3.69 4.98 16.68
CA ALA A 297 4.63 4.15 17.43
C ALA A 297 4.20 4.03 18.90
N HIS A 298 4.91 3.23 19.67
CA HIS A 298 4.79 3.28 21.13
C HIS A 298 5.36 4.59 21.69
N THR A 299 4.83 5.06 22.82
CA THR A 299 5.22 6.32 23.49
C THR A 299 6.72 6.46 23.76
N SER A 300 7.45 5.35 23.93
CA SER A 300 8.92 5.34 24.05
C SER A 300 9.65 5.86 22.80
N LEU A 301 8.98 5.91 21.65
CA LEU A 301 9.47 6.40 20.37
C LEU A 301 8.86 7.76 19.97
N LYS A 302 8.27 8.49 20.93
CA LYS A 302 7.64 9.80 20.68
C LYS A 302 8.53 10.79 19.93
N GLN A 303 9.81 10.90 20.29
CA GLN A 303 10.74 11.82 19.61
C GLN A 303 10.93 11.47 18.13
N ALA A 304 10.94 10.17 17.81
CA ALA A 304 11.01 9.72 16.42
C ALA A 304 9.74 10.08 15.65
N VAL A 305 8.56 9.82 16.24
CA VAL A 305 7.26 10.17 15.63
C VAL A 305 7.18 11.67 15.36
N GLU A 306 7.58 12.48 16.33
CA GLU A 306 7.59 13.94 16.20
C GLU A 306 8.54 14.41 15.09
N TYR A 307 9.76 13.86 15.03
CA TYR A 307 10.74 14.20 13.99
C TYR A 307 10.23 13.81 12.59
N ILE A 308 9.76 12.58 12.41
CA ILE A 308 9.26 12.08 11.12
C ILE A 308 8.08 12.93 10.65
N THR A 309 7.13 13.23 11.53
CA THR A 309 5.93 14.03 11.21
C THR A 309 6.30 15.44 10.74
N GLN A 310 7.32 16.06 11.36
CA GLN A 310 7.76 17.41 11.01
C GLN A 310 8.55 17.45 9.68
N ASN A 311 9.32 16.39 9.40
CA ASN A 311 10.22 16.33 8.25
C ASN A 311 9.65 15.54 7.05
N LEU A 312 8.42 15.04 7.14
CA LEU A 312 7.71 14.49 5.97
C LEU A 312 7.43 15.62 4.98
N HIS A 313 7.88 15.43 3.73
CA HIS A 313 7.83 16.46 2.69
C HIS A 313 7.61 15.86 1.29
N PRO A 314 7.15 16.67 0.31
CA PRO A 314 7.01 16.22 -1.08
C PRO A 314 8.34 15.78 -1.66
N ALA A 315 8.31 14.73 -2.48
CA ALA A 315 9.45 14.36 -3.30
C ALA A 315 9.71 15.49 -4.31
N GLY A 316 10.94 16.01 -4.33
CA GLY A 316 11.38 17.09 -5.21
C GLY A 316 11.66 16.66 -6.64
#